data_AF-A0A165GPE7-F1
#
_entry.id   AF-A0A165GPE7-F1
#
_cell.length_a   1.000
_cell.length_b   1.000
_cell.length_c   1.000
_cell.angle_alpha   90.00
_cell.angle_beta   90.00
_cell.angle_gamma   90.00
#
_symmetry.space_group_name_H-M   'P 1'
#
loop_
_entity.id
_entity.type
_entity.pdbx_description
1 polymer ?
#
loop_
_entity_poly.entity_id
_entity_poly.type
_entity_poly.pdbx_seq_one_letter_code
_entity_poly.pdbx_strand_id
1 'polypeptide(L)'
;MLARSLAEYVGRVRQFEELARAACAERDELAVCYTQRVTRAEKGMEDALREVDALRAWKGSRQTSPGSDEMSVTEDDIADKTVNGLELVKFVVQEEEVPRGALLTPNLTPVVESALPDVDEKVMFGANVKTKTSAAGFADRVAVLSRLPVPRNIPRADPPPLQLPTRHTFAEIFGHSNGNRMTQISLSGHHVLHDATTVWPHGESNVHGWLFTPVFRCFSLQVAGTFKWVEMDVTGQLEKPTECFFSMKWQDGNWYYAGIYKGFRMREVSPEEWKEFPAERKNAIIAETLRERRAVAPQLQLDVRQMYELGILRVACIGLQCTGYNQRLCETVYRHAEKCRRTGQWKGVPFD
;
A
#
# COMPACT_ATOMS: atom_id res chain seq x y z
N MET A 1 6.29 -23.35 27.12
CA MET A 1 6.81 -22.25 26.25
C MET A 1 5.77 -21.14 26.08
N LEU A 2 4.54 -21.46 25.64
CA LEU A 2 3.42 -20.51 25.52
C LEU A 2 3.09 -19.71 26.79
N ALA A 3 3.01 -20.36 27.96
CA ALA A 3 2.72 -19.67 29.22
C ALA A 3 3.78 -18.61 29.61
N ARG A 4 5.05 -18.87 29.27
CA ARG A 4 6.16 -17.94 29.52
C ARG A 4 6.10 -16.74 28.56
N SER A 5 5.78 -17.00 27.30
CA SER A 5 5.58 -15.96 26.29
C SER A 5 4.38 -15.06 26.62
N LEU A 6 3.29 -15.65 27.15
CA LEU A 6 2.11 -14.91 27.61
C LEU A 6 2.43 -14.05 28.84
N ALA A 7 3.16 -14.57 29.82
CA ALA A 7 3.58 -13.82 31.00
C ALA A 7 4.50 -12.63 30.63
N GLU A 8 5.44 -12.83 29.70
CA GLU A 8 6.31 -11.78 29.17
C GLU A 8 5.53 -10.75 28.35
N TYR A 9 4.46 -11.15 27.66
CA TYR A 9 3.56 -10.20 26.98
C TYR A 9 2.74 -9.38 27.98
N VAL A 10 2.16 -10.00 29.01
CA VAL A 10 1.42 -9.30 30.08
C VAL A 10 2.31 -8.29 30.80
N GLY A 11 3.58 -8.65 31.09
CA GLY A 11 4.54 -7.72 31.67
C GLY A 11 4.79 -6.49 30.78
N ARG A 12 4.83 -6.67 29.46
CA ARG A 12 5.02 -5.59 28.49
C ARG A 12 3.79 -4.70 28.33
N VAL A 13 2.59 -5.27 28.37
CA VAL A 13 1.32 -4.50 28.35
C VAL A 13 1.24 -3.60 29.59
N ARG A 14 1.60 -4.12 30.77
CA ARG A 14 1.65 -3.33 32.01
C ARG A 14 2.66 -2.20 31.97
N GLN A 15 3.86 -2.46 31.43
CA GLN A 15 4.88 -1.43 31.25
C GLN A 15 4.42 -0.33 30.26
N PHE A 16 3.74 -0.71 29.18
CA PHE A 16 3.16 0.24 28.24
C PHE A 16 2.02 1.06 28.86
N GLU A 17 1.21 0.44 29.71
CA GLU A 17 0.16 1.12 30.46
C GLU A 17 0.73 2.13 31.46
N GLU A 18 1.81 1.80 32.17
CA GLU A 18 2.49 2.74 33.07
C GLU A 18 3.03 3.96 32.31
N LEU A 19 3.65 3.74 31.14
CA LEU A 19 4.12 4.81 30.26
C LEU A 19 2.97 5.65 29.70
N ALA A 20 1.86 5.01 29.32
CA ALA A 20 0.67 5.71 28.84
C ALA A 20 -0.03 6.48 29.96
N ARG A 21 -0.13 5.93 31.19
CA ARG A 21 -0.64 6.65 32.37
C ARG A 21 0.24 7.84 32.72
N ALA A 22 1.56 7.69 32.65
CA ALA A 22 2.49 8.81 32.85
C ALA A 22 2.34 9.90 31.79
N ALA A 23 2.14 9.53 30.52
CA ALA A 23 1.89 10.47 29.42
C ALA A 23 0.49 11.10 29.46
N CYS A 24 -0.51 10.40 29.99
CA CYS A 24 -1.89 10.87 30.08
C CYS A 24 -2.21 11.63 31.39
N ALA A 25 -1.33 11.59 32.39
CA ALA A 25 -1.47 12.39 33.62
C ALA A 25 -1.50 13.92 33.35
N GLU A 26 -1.15 14.35 32.14
CA GLU A 26 -1.27 15.75 31.69
C GLU A 26 -2.62 16.07 31.00
N ARG A 27 -3.51 15.10 30.76
CA ARG A 27 -4.82 15.30 30.11
C ARG A 27 -5.92 14.34 30.63
N ASP A 28 -6.74 14.86 31.54
CA ASP A 28 -7.71 14.10 32.35
C ASP A 28 -8.76 13.27 31.57
N GLU A 29 -9.25 13.74 30.42
CA GLU A 29 -10.38 13.07 29.73
C GLU A 29 -9.95 11.87 28.85
N LEU A 30 -8.74 11.92 28.27
CA LEU A 30 -8.19 10.81 27.48
C LEU A 30 -7.66 9.69 28.38
N ALA A 31 -7.18 10.04 29.58
CA ALA A 31 -6.71 9.08 30.58
C ALA A 31 -7.81 8.11 31.01
N VAL A 32 -9.04 8.58 31.21
CA VAL A 32 -10.17 7.74 31.66
C VAL A 32 -10.58 6.72 30.59
N CYS A 33 -10.69 7.15 29.33
CA CYS A 33 -11.10 6.27 28.24
C CYS A 33 -10.02 5.21 27.93
N TYR A 34 -8.74 5.61 27.96
CA TYR A 34 -7.62 4.69 27.77
C TYR A 34 -7.50 3.69 28.93
N THR A 35 -7.56 4.15 30.18
CA THR A 35 -7.49 3.30 31.37
C THR A 35 -8.62 2.26 31.37
N GLN A 36 -9.87 2.66 31.10
CA GLN A 36 -10.99 1.73 31.02
C GLN A 36 -10.81 0.64 29.94
N ARG A 37 -10.18 0.98 28.82
CA ARG A 37 -9.91 0.04 27.72
C ARG A 37 -8.79 -0.93 28.07
N VAL A 38 -7.70 -0.45 28.65
CA VAL A 38 -6.62 -1.32 29.13
C VAL A 38 -7.13 -2.26 30.22
N THR A 39 -7.89 -1.76 31.19
CA THR A 39 -8.51 -2.61 32.23
C THR A 39 -9.43 -3.68 31.63
N ARG A 40 -10.15 -3.40 30.54
CA ARG A 40 -10.97 -4.42 29.84
C ARG A 40 -10.11 -5.47 29.14
N ALA A 41 -9.03 -5.05 28.48
CA ALA A 41 -8.10 -5.96 27.82
C ALA A 41 -7.37 -6.85 28.83
N GLU A 42 -6.89 -6.27 29.95
CA GLU A 42 -6.29 -7.00 31.06
C GLU A 42 -7.27 -8.02 31.65
N LYS A 43 -8.51 -7.62 31.92
CA LYS A 43 -9.54 -8.52 32.44
C LYS A 43 -9.81 -9.68 31.50
N GLY A 44 -9.95 -9.43 30.19
CA GLY A 44 -10.13 -10.48 29.19
C GLY A 44 -8.96 -11.45 29.15
N MET A 45 -7.74 -10.95 29.35
CA MET A 45 -6.52 -11.77 29.37
C MET A 45 -6.37 -12.57 30.67
N GLU A 46 -6.72 -12.00 31.81
CA GLU A 46 -6.77 -12.71 33.10
C GLU A 46 -7.84 -13.82 33.08
N ASP A 47 -9.00 -13.56 32.49
CA ASP A 47 -10.06 -14.57 32.36
C ASP A 47 -9.61 -15.73 31.45
N ALA A 48 -8.93 -15.44 30.34
CA ALA A 48 -8.34 -16.46 29.47
C ALA A 48 -7.25 -17.30 30.19
N LEU A 49 -6.40 -16.65 31.00
CA LEU A 49 -5.40 -17.33 31.82
C LEU A 49 -6.04 -18.26 32.87
N ARG A 50 -7.11 -17.80 33.54
CA ARG A 50 -7.86 -18.64 34.49
C ARG A 50 -8.49 -19.85 33.81
N GLU A 51 -9.01 -19.70 32.59
CA GLU A 51 -9.57 -20.82 31.82
C GLU A 51 -8.48 -21.85 31.48
N VAL A 52 -7.30 -21.40 31.06
CA VAL A 52 -6.15 -22.30 30.79
C VAL A 52 -5.72 -23.05 32.05
N ASP A 53 -5.64 -22.39 33.20
CA ASP A 53 -5.26 -23.03 34.45
C ASP A 53 -6.35 -23.98 34.98
N ALA A 54 -7.63 -23.66 34.79
CA ALA A 54 -8.75 -24.56 35.09
C ALA A 54 -8.69 -25.84 34.23
N LEU A 55 -8.38 -25.71 32.93
CA LEU A 55 -8.20 -26.84 32.02
C LEU A 55 -7.01 -27.72 32.45
N ARG A 56 -5.91 -27.13 32.90
CA ARG A 56 -4.76 -27.88 33.44
C ARG A 56 -5.09 -28.62 34.73
N ALA A 57 -5.79 -27.97 35.67
CA ALA A 57 -6.19 -28.58 36.92
C ALA A 57 -7.15 -29.76 36.69
N TRP A 58 -8.10 -29.61 35.75
CA TRP A 58 -9.01 -30.68 35.33
C TRP A 58 -8.27 -31.86 34.69
N LYS A 59 -7.27 -31.59 33.84
CA LYS A 59 -6.44 -32.65 33.24
C LYS A 59 -5.62 -33.41 34.30
N GLY A 60 -5.10 -32.70 35.30
CA GLY A 60 -4.36 -33.29 36.42
C GLY A 60 -5.22 -34.17 37.34
N SER A 61 -6.50 -33.82 37.55
CA SER A 61 -7.41 -34.60 38.41
C SER A 61 -7.92 -35.89 37.76
N ARG A 62 -7.95 -35.97 36.42
CA ARG A 62 -8.34 -37.20 35.69
C ARG A 62 -7.22 -38.23 35.56
N GLN A 63 -5.95 -37.83 35.58
CA GLN A 63 -4.82 -38.75 35.47
C GLN A 63 -4.64 -39.69 36.68
N THR A 64 -5.33 -39.45 37.79
CA THR A 64 -5.24 -40.26 39.02
C THR A 64 -6.29 -41.36 39.12
N SER A 65 -7.23 -41.47 38.17
CA SER A 65 -8.21 -42.57 38.12
C SER A 65 -7.85 -43.56 37.01
N PRO A 66 -7.33 -44.75 37.36
CA PRO A 66 -7.05 -45.79 36.37
C PRO A 66 -8.37 -46.45 35.95
N GLY A 67 -8.84 -46.17 34.72
CA GLY A 67 -9.88 -47.01 34.10
C GLY A 67 -10.96 -46.35 33.24
N SER A 68 -10.91 -45.05 32.94
CA SER A 68 -11.89 -44.43 32.02
C SER A 68 -11.27 -44.09 30.66
N ASP A 69 -11.58 -44.90 29.65
CA ASP A 69 -11.50 -44.48 28.24
C ASP A 69 -12.55 -43.38 28.01
N GLU A 70 -12.11 -42.19 27.62
CA GLU A 70 -12.70 -41.34 26.56
C GLU A 70 -12.41 -39.83 26.69
N MET A 71 -12.24 -39.23 25.49
CA MET A 71 -12.01 -37.84 25.11
C MET A 71 -10.76 -37.18 25.70
N SER A 72 -9.66 -37.31 24.98
CA SER A 72 -8.45 -36.50 25.16
C SER A 72 -8.71 -35.06 24.68
N VAL A 73 -8.75 -34.10 25.61
CA VAL A 73 -8.51 -32.70 25.27
C VAL A 73 -7.07 -32.59 24.80
N THR A 74 -6.90 -32.28 23.53
CA THR A 74 -5.60 -32.21 22.86
C THR A 74 -4.91 -30.88 23.18
N GLU A 75 -3.59 -30.80 23.00
CA GLU A 75 -2.88 -29.51 23.11
C GLU A 75 -3.38 -28.49 22.08
N ASP A 76 -3.96 -28.97 20.97
CA ASP A 76 -4.57 -28.15 19.92
C ASP A 76 -5.84 -27.45 20.39
N ASP A 77 -6.67 -28.09 21.22
CA ASP A 77 -7.87 -27.46 21.81
C ASP A 77 -7.51 -26.29 22.75
N ILE A 78 -6.35 -26.37 23.40
CA ILE A 78 -5.81 -25.31 24.27
C ILE A 78 -5.21 -24.18 23.40
N ALA A 79 -4.56 -24.53 22.29
CA ALA A 79 -4.00 -23.57 21.35
C ALA A 79 -5.09 -22.74 20.67
N ASP A 80 -6.17 -23.37 20.19
CA ASP A 80 -7.28 -22.69 19.49
C ASP A 80 -8.00 -21.66 20.37
N LYS A 81 -8.25 -22.00 21.65
CA LYS A 81 -8.84 -21.05 22.61
C LYS A 81 -7.90 -19.87 22.93
N THR A 82 -6.59 -20.12 22.96
CA THR A 82 -5.58 -19.07 23.19
C THR A 82 -5.47 -18.12 21.98
N VAL A 83 -5.58 -18.65 20.77
CA VAL A 83 -5.60 -17.86 19.52
C VAL A 83 -6.84 -16.97 19.45
N ASN A 84 -8.02 -17.47 19.81
CA ASN A 84 -9.25 -16.66 19.85
C ASN A 84 -9.17 -15.49 20.84
N GLY A 85 -8.53 -15.68 22.01
CA GLY A 85 -8.28 -14.60 22.96
C GLY A 85 -7.34 -13.51 22.40
N LEU A 86 -6.33 -13.90 21.63
CA LEU A 86 -5.38 -12.99 20.97
C LEU A 86 -6.00 -12.26 19.77
N GLU A 87 -6.92 -12.90 19.04
CA GLU A 87 -7.68 -12.24 17.96
C GLU A 87 -8.64 -11.18 18.49
N LEU A 88 -9.27 -11.40 19.65
CA LEU A 88 -10.09 -10.38 20.31
C LEU A 88 -9.28 -9.11 20.64
N VAL A 89 -8.02 -9.28 21.05
CA VAL A 89 -7.09 -8.16 21.33
C VAL A 89 -6.68 -7.44 20.04
N LYS A 90 -6.46 -8.17 18.94
CA LYS A 90 -6.21 -7.55 17.62
C LYS A 90 -7.42 -6.75 17.13
N PHE A 91 -8.64 -7.23 17.37
CA PHE A 91 -9.87 -6.55 16.97
C PHE A 91 -10.04 -5.20 17.70
N VAL A 92 -9.68 -5.14 19.00
CA VAL A 92 -9.70 -3.90 19.79
C VAL A 92 -8.63 -2.89 19.32
N VAL A 93 -7.56 -3.34 18.65
CA VAL A 93 -6.47 -2.49 18.15
C VAL A 93 -6.71 -2.04 16.69
N GLN A 94 -7.47 -2.79 15.88
CA GLN A 94 -7.70 -2.50 14.47
C GLN A 94 -8.87 -1.53 14.20
N GLU A 95 -9.84 -1.41 15.10
CA GLU A 95 -10.85 -0.36 15.04
C GLU A 95 -10.48 0.82 15.96
N GLU A 96 -9.75 1.81 15.44
CA GLU A 96 -10.19 3.22 15.38
C GLU A 96 -9.08 4.29 15.32
N GLU A 97 -9.52 5.43 14.78
CA GLU A 97 -8.86 6.73 14.63
C GLU A 97 -8.20 7.26 15.91
N VAL A 98 -6.95 7.73 15.78
CA VAL A 98 -6.22 8.40 16.85
C VAL A 98 -6.54 9.91 16.85
N PRO A 99 -7.11 10.48 17.93
CA PRO A 99 -7.25 11.93 18.04
C PRO A 99 -5.88 12.59 18.16
N ARG A 100 -5.68 13.69 17.41
CA ARG A 100 -4.45 14.49 17.22
C ARG A 100 -3.78 15.07 18.47
N GLY A 101 -4.14 14.65 19.68
CA GLY A 101 -3.65 15.25 20.91
C GLY A 101 -2.30 14.75 21.44
N ALA A 102 -1.85 13.55 21.10
CA ALA A 102 -0.87 12.82 21.92
C ALA A 102 0.60 12.87 21.47
N LEU A 103 0.97 13.60 20.41
CA LEU A 103 2.34 13.54 19.84
C LEU A 103 3.05 14.89 19.67
N LEU A 104 2.72 15.90 20.49
CA LEU A 104 3.38 17.20 20.42
C LEU A 104 3.93 17.64 21.77
N THR A 105 5.13 17.17 22.12
CA THR A 105 6.11 17.98 22.88
C THR A 105 7.53 17.79 22.28
N PRO A 106 8.36 18.84 22.13
CA PRO A 106 9.60 18.78 21.35
C PRO A 106 10.87 18.44 22.15
N ASN A 107 10.77 17.90 23.38
CA ASN A 107 11.91 17.88 24.32
C ASN A 107 12.35 16.49 24.85
N LEU A 108 12.02 15.37 24.20
CA LEU A 108 12.45 14.04 24.66
C LEU A 108 13.57 13.39 23.83
N THR A 109 14.19 14.12 22.90
CA THR A 109 15.15 13.55 21.95
C THR A 109 16.42 12.93 22.54
N PRO A 110 16.99 13.32 23.71
CA PRO A 110 18.22 12.67 24.18
C PRO A 110 17.99 11.46 25.10
N VAL A 111 16.75 11.12 25.49
CA VAL A 111 16.48 10.00 26.40
C VAL A 111 16.02 8.73 25.67
N VAL A 112 15.53 8.85 24.43
CA VAL A 112 15.00 7.71 23.65
C VAL A 112 16.09 6.90 22.93
N GLU A 113 17.25 7.50 22.62
CA GLU A 113 18.34 6.79 21.92
C GLU A 113 19.08 5.74 22.79
N SER A 114 18.98 5.80 24.12
CA SER A 114 19.63 4.84 25.02
C SER A 114 18.72 3.73 25.55
N ALA A 115 17.43 3.75 25.21
CA ALA A 115 16.41 2.84 25.73
C ALA A 115 15.72 1.99 24.65
N LEU A 116 16.18 2.01 23.40
CA LEU A 116 15.71 1.09 22.37
C LEU A 116 16.51 -0.22 22.44
N PRO A 117 15.94 -1.33 22.96
CA PRO A 117 16.60 -2.62 22.82
C PRO A 117 16.54 -3.06 21.37
N ASP A 118 17.54 -3.84 20.98
CA ASP A 118 17.61 -4.59 19.72
C ASP A 118 16.31 -5.42 19.57
N VAL A 119 15.38 -4.94 18.73
CA VAL A 119 14.07 -5.58 18.53
C VAL A 119 14.26 -6.69 17.49
N ASP A 120 14.14 -7.95 17.91
CA ASP A 120 14.08 -9.09 17.00
C ASP A 120 12.77 -8.99 16.16
N GLU A 121 12.90 -8.55 14.91
CA GLU A 121 11.84 -8.28 13.91
C GLU A 121 10.85 -9.45 13.68
N LYS A 122 11.13 -10.63 14.21
CA LYS A 122 10.39 -11.88 13.97
C LYS A 122 8.99 -11.96 14.57
N VAL A 123 8.63 -11.08 15.51
CA VAL A 123 7.40 -11.27 16.31
C VAL A 123 6.18 -10.51 15.73
N MET A 124 6.38 -9.53 14.84
CA MET A 124 5.27 -8.72 14.28
C MET A 124 4.86 -9.10 12.85
N PHE A 125 5.68 -9.85 12.11
CA PHE A 125 5.42 -10.17 10.70
C PHE A 125 5.36 -11.69 10.50
N GLY A 126 4.14 -12.20 10.30
CA GLY A 126 3.93 -13.60 9.95
C GLY A 126 4.68 -13.97 8.67
N ALA A 127 5.36 -15.12 8.74
CA ALA A 127 6.21 -15.76 7.74
C ALA A 127 7.58 -15.10 7.51
N ASN A 128 8.59 -15.90 7.85
CA ASN A 128 10.03 -15.72 7.66
C ASN A 128 10.37 -15.58 6.16
N VAL A 129 10.11 -14.42 5.57
CA VAL A 129 10.56 -14.08 4.21
C VAL A 129 12.03 -13.68 4.33
N LYS A 130 12.94 -14.58 3.95
CA LYS A 130 14.35 -14.22 3.73
C LYS A 130 14.37 -13.02 2.79
N THR A 131 14.76 -11.85 3.30
CA THR A 131 14.90 -10.61 2.53
C THR A 131 15.97 -10.84 1.48
N LYS A 132 15.53 -11.18 0.26
CA LYS A 132 16.43 -11.21 -0.89
C LYS A 132 16.89 -9.77 -1.15
N THR A 133 18.16 -9.60 -1.52
CA THR A 133 18.74 -8.32 -1.93
C THR A 133 17.87 -7.64 -3.00
N SER A 134 17.82 -6.31 -2.99
CA SER A 134 17.09 -5.46 -3.94
C SER A 134 17.29 -5.84 -5.41
N ALA A 135 18.54 -6.12 -5.80
CA ALA A 135 18.91 -6.56 -7.15
C ALA A 135 18.20 -7.87 -7.55
N ALA A 136 18.00 -8.80 -6.61
CA ALA A 136 17.28 -10.04 -6.87
C ALA A 136 15.79 -9.78 -7.13
N GLY A 137 15.20 -8.74 -6.52
CA GLY A 137 13.82 -8.36 -6.78
C GLY A 137 13.58 -7.82 -8.19
N PHE A 138 14.50 -7.00 -8.69
CA PHE A 138 14.44 -6.54 -10.08
C PHE A 138 14.60 -7.70 -11.07
N ALA A 139 15.60 -8.56 -10.87
CA ALA A 139 15.83 -9.72 -11.73
C ALA A 139 14.64 -10.70 -11.74
N ASP A 140 14.04 -10.96 -10.56
CA ASP A 140 12.83 -11.78 -10.42
C ASP A 140 11.67 -11.18 -11.25
N ARG A 141 11.49 -9.85 -11.24
CA ARG A 141 10.45 -9.17 -12.02
C ARG A 141 10.67 -9.29 -13.53
N VAL A 142 11.89 -9.05 -13.99
CA VAL A 142 12.27 -9.20 -15.40
C VAL A 142 12.04 -10.63 -15.89
N ALA A 143 12.40 -11.63 -15.08
CA ALA A 143 12.20 -13.04 -15.40
C ALA A 143 10.72 -13.45 -15.50
N VAL A 144 9.83 -12.81 -14.74
CA VAL A 144 8.38 -13.02 -14.87
C VAL A 144 7.86 -12.42 -16.17
N LEU A 145 8.29 -11.20 -16.51
CA LEU A 145 7.79 -10.48 -17.69
C LEU A 145 8.29 -11.07 -19.01
N SER A 146 9.52 -11.60 -19.05
CA SER A 146 10.08 -12.22 -20.25
C SER A 146 9.38 -13.52 -20.66
N ARG A 147 8.59 -14.12 -19.75
CA ARG A 147 7.80 -15.33 -20.02
C ARG A 147 6.41 -15.02 -20.57
N LEU A 148 6.00 -13.75 -20.59
CA LEU A 148 4.69 -13.37 -21.08
C LEU A 148 4.63 -13.43 -22.61
N PRO A 149 3.47 -13.82 -23.18
CA PRO A 149 3.31 -13.84 -24.63
C PRO A 149 3.23 -12.41 -25.19
N VAL A 150 4.00 -12.16 -26.25
CA VAL A 150 3.98 -10.90 -27.01
C VAL A 150 2.92 -10.96 -28.12
N PRO A 151 1.94 -10.04 -28.15
CA PRO A 151 0.97 -9.95 -29.24
C PRO A 151 1.63 -9.69 -30.61
N ARG A 152 1.11 -10.34 -31.67
CA ARG A 152 1.66 -10.25 -33.04
C ARG A 152 1.38 -8.90 -33.73
N ASN A 153 0.41 -8.14 -33.24
CA ASN A 153 -0.09 -6.91 -33.85
C ASN A 153 0.57 -5.64 -33.31
N ILE A 154 1.67 -5.75 -32.56
CA ILE A 154 2.40 -4.59 -32.05
C ILE A 154 3.26 -4.03 -33.18
N PRO A 155 3.16 -2.71 -33.48
CA PRO A 155 4.04 -2.06 -34.44
C PRO A 155 5.51 -2.26 -34.05
N ARG A 156 6.37 -2.59 -35.02
CA ARG A 156 7.83 -2.71 -34.79
C ARG A 156 8.51 -1.37 -34.55
N ALA A 157 7.90 -0.29 -35.02
CA ALA A 157 8.41 1.06 -34.84
C ALA A 157 7.61 1.76 -33.75
N ASP A 158 8.31 2.51 -32.90
CA ASP A 158 7.67 3.35 -31.90
C ASP A 158 6.78 4.39 -32.61
N PRO A 159 5.53 4.58 -32.17
CA PRO A 159 4.69 5.63 -32.72
C PRO A 159 5.36 6.99 -32.43
N PRO A 160 5.19 7.99 -33.33
CA PRO A 160 5.70 9.32 -33.04
C PRO A 160 5.09 9.86 -31.73
N PRO A 161 5.70 10.82 -31.03
CA PRO A 161 5.09 11.42 -29.85
C PRO A 161 3.78 12.14 -30.20
N LEU A 162 2.78 11.99 -29.35
CA LEU A 162 1.57 12.80 -29.32
C LEU A 162 1.89 14.09 -28.58
N GLN A 163 2.11 15.17 -29.33
CA GLN A 163 2.31 16.50 -28.77
C GLN A 163 0.98 17.07 -28.28
N LEU A 164 0.81 17.12 -26.96
CA LEU A 164 -0.34 17.74 -26.30
C LEU A 164 0.09 19.09 -25.72
N PRO A 165 -0.76 20.14 -25.71
CA PRO A 165 -0.41 21.39 -25.06
C PRO A 165 -0.25 21.18 -23.56
N THR A 166 0.76 21.82 -22.97
CA THR A 166 1.22 21.62 -21.58
C THR A 166 0.12 21.80 -20.52
N ARG A 167 -0.95 22.54 -20.83
CA ARG A 167 -2.03 22.85 -19.87
C ARG A 167 -3.26 21.96 -19.99
N HIS A 168 -3.30 21.04 -20.97
CA HIS A 168 -4.46 20.19 -21.17
C HIS A 168 -4.23 18.78 -20.68
N THR A 169 -5.15 18.30 -19.84
CA THR A 169 -5.18 16.89 -19.48
C THR A 169 -5.66 16.05 -20.66
N PHE A 170 -5.24 14.78 -20.72
CA PHE A 170 -5.73 13.84 -21.73
C PHE A 170 -7.27 13.82 -21.75
N ALA A 171 -7.91 13.81 -20.58
CA ALA A 171 -9.36 13.87 -20.44
C ALA A 171 -9.98 15.13 -21.09
N GLU A 172 -9.38 16.31 -20.95
CA GLU A 172 -9.86 17.54 -21.58
C GLU A 172 -9.78 17.47 -23.10
N ILE A 173 -8.69 16.93 -23.65
CA ILE A 173 -8.49 16.90 -25.10
C ILE A 173 -9.55 16.05 -25.79
N PHE A 174 -9.91 14.92 -25.20
CA PHE A 174 -10.95 14.06 -25.76
C PHE A 174 -12.37 14.45 -25.32
N GLY A 175 -12.52 15.16 -24.20
CA GLY A 175 -13.80 15.69 -23.73
C GLY A 175 -14.41 16.74 -24.67
N HIS A 176 -13.59 17.53 -25.36
CA HIS A 176 -14.05 18.59 -26.28
C HIS A 176 -14.29 18.10 -27.74
N SER A 177 -14.14 16.81 -28.00
CA SER A 177 -14.32 16.24 -29.34
C SER A 177 -15.80 16.11 -29.71
N ASN A 178 -16.47 17.24 -29.95
CA ASN A 178 -17.90 17.38 -30.27
C ASN A 178 -18.40 16.58 -31.51
N GLY A 179 -17.54 15.82 -32.20
CA GLY A 179 -17.86 15.14 -33.44
C GLY A 179 -17.58 13.63 -33.48
N ASN A 180 -16.98 13.02 -32.45
CA ASN A 180 -16.65 11.59 -32.51
C ASN A 180 -16.96 10.86 -31.20
N ARG A 181 -18.25 10.54 -30.98
CA ARG A 181 -18.70 9.74 -29.84
C ARG A 181 -17.94 8.42 -29.68
N MET A 182 -17.43 7.86 -30.77
CA MET A 182 -16.68 6.60 -30.76
C MET A 182 -15.33 6.73 -30.03
N THR A 183 -14.63 7.87 -30.16
CA THR A 183 -13.40 8.12 -29.40
C THR A 183 -13.68 8.40 -27.93
N GLN A 184 -14.79 9.08 -27.62
CA GLN A 184 -15.17 9.37 -26.24
C GLN A 184 -15.54 8.10 -25.47
N ILE A 185 -16.27 7.18 -26.09
CA ILE A 185 -16.64 5.89 -25.47
C ILE A 185 -15.40 5.02 -25.28
N SER A 186 -14.55 4.91 -26.31
CA SER A 186 -13.33 4.07 -26.26
C SER A 186 -12.30 4.54 -25.22
N LEU A 187 -12.33 5.82 -24.84
CA LEU A 187 -11.41 6.39 -23.86
C LEU A 187 -12.03 6.50 -22.45
N SER A 188 -13.31 6.17 -22.26
CA SER A 188 -13.98 6.29 -20.95
C SER A 188 -13.47 5.30 -19.87
N GLY A 189 -12.49 4.47 -20.19
CA GLY A 189 -11.79 3.59 -19.25
C GLY A 189 -10.30 3.47 -19.52
N HIS A 190 -9.67 4.46 -20.16
CA HIS A 190 -8.23 4.43 -20.38
C HIS A 190 -7.45 4.58 -19.08
N HIS A 191 -6.22 4.08 -19.05
CA HIS A 191 -5.29 4.26 -17.95
C HIS A 191 -4.06 5.05 -18.40
N VAL A 192 -3.58 5.96 -17.55
CA VAL A 192 -2.39 6.75 -17.82
C VAL A 192 -1.22 6.19 -17.02
N LEU A 193 -0.21 5.73 -17.74
CA LEU A 193 1.06 5.27 -17.21
C LEU A 193 2.03 6.46 -17.12
N HIS A 194 2.54 6.70 -15.93
CA HIS A 194 3.50 7.78 -15.68
C HIS A 194 4.92 7.23 -15.65
N ASP A 195 5.85 7.90 -16.32
CA ASP A 195 7.26 7.51 -16.38
C ASP A 195 7.93 7.38 -15.00
N ALA A 196 7.59 8.27 -14.06
CA ALA A 196 8.15 8.21 -12.70
C ALA A 196 7.83 6.89 -11.97
N THR A 197 6.68 6.27 -12.26
CA THR A 197 6.20 5.07 -11.57
C THR A 197 6.16 3.81 -12.45
N THR A 198 6.33 3.96 -13.76
CA THR A 198 6.31 2.84 -14.72
C THR A 198 7.72 2.54 -15.16
N VAL A 199 8.07 1.26 -15.23
CA VAL A 199 9.38 0.82 -15.71
C VAL A 199 9.19 -0.17 -16.85
N TRP A 200 9.90 0.11 -17.94
CA TRP A 200 10.01 -0.78 -19.10
C TRP A 200 11.41 -1.41 -19.06
N PRO A 201 11.52 -2.74 -18.89
CA PRO A 201 12.81 -3.41 -18.92
C PRO A 201 13.45 -3.21 -20.29
N HIS A 202 14.71 -2.73 -20.30
CA HIS A 202 15.46 -2.50 -21.53
C HIS A 202 15.65 -3.81 -22.32
N GLY A 203 15.22 -3.83 -23.59
CA GLY A 203 15.44 -4.95 -24.50
C GLY A 203 14.67 -4.83 -25.82
N GLU A 204 14.76 -5.85 -26.67
CA GLU A 204 14.17 -5.88 -28.03
C GLU A 204 12.63 -5.87 -28.04
N SER A 205 11.99 -6.03 -26.89
CA SER A 205 10.54 -6.07 -26.77
C SER A 205 10.06 -5.25 -25.57
N ASN A 206 10.27 -3.93 -25.55
CA ASN A 206 9.73 -2.95 -24.57
C ASN A 206 8.17 -2.92 -24.54
N VAL A 207 7.56 -4.09 -24.51
CA VAL A 207 6.15 -4.42 -24.72
C VAL A 207 5.51 -4.76 -23.37
N HIS A 208 6.26 -5.35 -22.46
CA HIS A 208 5.82 -5.63 -21.11
C HIS A 208 6.57 -4.71 -20.15
N GLY A 209 5.93 -4.34 -19.05
CA GLY A 209 6.52 -3.44 -18.07
C GLY A 209 5.98 -3.73 -16.68
N TRP A 210 6.23 -2.83 -15.75
CA TRP A 210 5.56 -2.83 -14.46
C TRP A 210 5.32 -1.42 -13.95
N LEU A 211 4.32 -1.28 -13.10
CA LEU A 211 3.89 -0.04 -12.48
C LEU A 211 4.05 -0.17 -10.96
N PHE A 212 4.60 0.87 -10.33
CA PHE A 212 4.61 1.03 -8.89
C PHE A 212 3.45 1.93 -8.46
N THR A 213 2.67 1.47 -7.49
CA THR A 213 1.51 2.20 -6.97
C THR A 213 1.40 2.03 -5.46
N PRO A 214 1.00 3.05 -4.69
CA PRO A 214 0.82 2.90 -3.25
C PRO A 214 -0.32 1.92 -2.95
N VAL A 215 -0.12 1.05 -1.96
CA VAL A 215 -1.18 0.14 -1.48
C VAL A 215 -2.25 0.91 -0.70
N PHE A 216 -1.87 2.00 -0.03
CA PHE A 216 -2.77 2.82 0.77
C PHE A 216 -2.83 4.25 0.24
N ARG A 217 -4.01 4.87 0.30
CA ARG A 217 -4.19 6.31 0.10
C ARG A 217 -4.68 6.97 1.37
N CYS A 218 -4.26 8.21 1.57
CA CYS A 218 -4.68 9.05 2.67
C CYS A 218 -5.85 9.93 2.22
N PHE A 219 -7.01 9.76 2.84
CA PHE A 219 -8.21 10.54 2.55
C PHE A 219 -8.46 11.57 3.65
N SER A 220 -8.81 12.80 3.24
CA SER A 220 -9.35 13.80 4.16
C SER A 220 -10.77 13.42 4.55
N LEU A 221 -11.05 13.41 5.85
CA LEU A 221 -12.41 13.28 6.36
C LEU A 221 -13.07 14.66 6.43
N GLN A 222 -14.39 14.69 6.65
CA GLN A 222 -15.14 15.95 6.73
C GLN A 222 -14.74 16.79 7.95
N VAL A 223 -14.27 16.15 9.02
CA VAL A 223 -13.80 16.84 10.22
C VAL A 223 -12.39 17.38 9.99
N ALA A 224 -12.22 18.69 10.16
CA ALA A 224 -10.96 19.37 9.94
C ALA A 224 -9.81 18.71 10.71
N GLY A 225 -8.74 18.37 10.00
CA GLY A 225 -7.54 17.75 10.59
C GLY A 225 -7.59 16.23 10.73
N THR A 226 -8.73 15.58 10.53
CA THR A 226 -8.80 14.11 10.56
C THR A 226 -8.57 13.51 9.17
N PHE A 227 -8.02 12.30 9.14
CA PHE A 227 -7.76 11.56 7.92
C PHE A 227 -7.85 10.07 8.18
N LYS A 228 -8.10 9.30 7.11
CA LYS A 228 -8.06 7.85 7.16
C LYS A 228 -7.15 7.29 6.09
N TRP A 229 -6.53 6.16 6.40
CA TRP A 229 -5.84 5.33 5.43
C TRP A 229 -6.84 4.35 4.82
N VAL A 230 -6.87 4.26 3.49
CA VAL A 230 -7.72 3.32 2.77
C VAL A 230 -6.83 2.47 1.89
N GLU A 231 -6.90 1.16 2.08
CA GLU A 231 -6.26 0.21 1.16
C GLU A 231 -6.95 0.26 -0.20
N MET A 232 -6.15 0.37 -1.25
CA MET A 232 -6.60 0.52 -2.62
C MET A 232 -6.62 -0.82 -3.33
N ASP A 233 -7.60 -1.02 -4.21
CA ASP A 233 -7.52 -2.06 -5.22
C ASP A 233 -6.50 -1.63 -6.30
N VAL A 234 -5.25 -2.04 -6.08
CA VAL A 234 -4.10 -1.71 -6.94
C VAL A 234 -4.18 -2.34 -8.33
N THR A 235 -5.02 -3.35 -8.53
CA THR A 235 -5.19 -4.07 -9.81
C THR A 235 -6.47 -3.70 -10.55
N GLY A 236 -7.51 -3.23 -9.86
CA GLY A 236 -8.88 -3.15 -10.39
C GLY A 236 -9.02 -2.43 -11.73
N GLN A 237 -8.30 -1.32 -11.95
CA GLN A 237 -8.36 -0.60 -13.24
C GLN A 237 -7.68 -1.33 -14.41
N LEU A 238 -6.81 -2.28 -14.10
CA LEU A 238 -6.03 -3.05 -15.07
C LEU A 238 -6.38 -4.55 -15.03
N GLU A 239 -7.38 -4.97 -14.25
CA GLU A 239 -7.80 -6.37 -14.17
C GLU A 239 -8.27 -6.88 -15.54
N LYS A 240 -8.89 -6.00 -16.32
CA LYS A 240 -9.30 -6.24 -17.71
C LYS A 240 -8.31 -5.59 -18.67
N PRO A 241 -8.24 -6.06 -19.94
CA PRO A 241 -7.49 -5.38 -20.98
C PRO A 241 -7.96 -3.92 -21.11
N THR A 242 -7.07 -2.99 -20.82
CA THR A 242 -7.34 -1.55 -20.73
C THR A 242 -6.44 -0.79 -21.69
N GLU A 243 -7.00 0.19 -22.41
CA GLU A 243 -6.25 1.09 -23.28
C GLU A 243 -5.33 1.98 -22.42
N CYS A 244 -4.01 1.95 -22.68
CA CYS A 244 -3.03 2.69 -21.91
C CYS A 244 -2.32 3.76 -22.73
N PHE A 245 -2.09 4.90 -22.09
CA PHE A 245 -1.29 6.00 -22.60
C PHE A 245 -0.11 6.23 -21.68
N PHE A 246 1.06 6.49 -22.24
CA PHE A 246 2.29 6.72 -21.50
C PHE A 246 2.70 8.17 -21.60
N SER A 247 2.99 8.79 -20.45
CA SER A 247 3.52 10.16 -20.38
C SER A 247 5.00 10.11 -20.03
N MET A 248 5.85 10.50 -20.98
CA MET A 248 7.27 10.71 -20.74
C MET A 248 7.49 12.14 -20.24
N LYS A 249 7.80 12.27 -18.96
CA LYS A 249 8.06 13.60 -18.36
C LYS A 249 9.42 14.16 -18.79
N TRP A 250 10.40 13.29 -19.05
CA TRP A 250 11.75 13.65 -19.45
C TRP A 250 11.89 14.12 -20.91
N GLN A 251 10.85 13.94 -21.74
CA GLN A 251 10.80 14.41 -23.13
C GLN A 251 9.58 15.32 -23.33
N ASP A 252 9.67 16.56 -22.86
CA ASP A 252 8.76 17.67 -23.21
C ASP A 252 7.27 17.45 -22.89
N GLY A 253 6.95 16.52 -21.99
CA GLY A 253 5.56 16.18 -21.69
C GLY A 253 4.85 15.46 -22.83
N ASN A 254 5.59 14.79 -23.71
CA ASN A 254 5.04 14.02 -24.81
C ASN A 254 4.25 12.80 -24.31
N TRP A 255 3.15 12.53 -25.01
CA TRP A 255 2.29 11.39 -24.73
C TRP A 255 2.46 10.34 -25.81
N TYR A 256 2.30 9.07 -25.45
CA TYR A 256 2.39 7.96 -26.40
C TYR A 256 1.22 7.02 -26.15
N TYR A 257 0.63 6.50 -27.22
CA TYR A 257 -0.30 5.38 -27.09
C TYR A 257 0.51 4.10 -26.87
N ALA A 258 0.42 3.53 -25.67
CA ALA A 258 1.24 2.38 -25.26
C ALA A 258 0.66 1.05 -25.79
N GLY A 259 -0.66 0.96 -25.95
CA GLY A 259 -1.36 -0.27 -26.33
C GLY A 259 -2.42 -0.68 -25.31
N ILE A 260 -2.83 -1.94 -25.37
CA ILE A 260 -3.84 -2.52 -24.48
C ILE A 260 -3.14 -3.40 -23.45
N TYR A 261 -3.24 -3.05 -22.17
CA TYR A 261 -2.55 -3.75 -21.09
C TYR A 261 -3.52 -4.43 -20.13
N LYS A 262 -3.10 -5.59 -19.64
CA LYS A 262 -3.69 -6.25 -18.49
C LYS A 262 -2.67 -6.26 -17.35
N GLY A 263 -3.10 -5.80 -16.18
CA GLY A 263 -2.33 -5.77 -14.95
C GLY A 263 -2.43 -7.09 -14.18
N PHE A 264 -1.35 -7.46 -13.51
CA PHE A 264 -1.36 -8.54 -12.53
C PHE A 264 -0.44 -8.20 -11.36
N ARG A 265 -0.76 -8.67 -10.16
CA ARG A 265 0.03 -8.36 -8.96
C ARG A 265 1.35 -9.14 -8.98
N MET A 266 2.46 -8.43 -8.79
CA MET A 266 3.79 -9.00 -8.55
C MET A 266 4.17 -8.86 -7.08
N ARG A 267 5.37 -9.33 -6.72
CA ARG A 267 5.91 -9.13 -5.37
C ARG A 267 6.02 -7.64 -5.06
N GLU A 268 5.44 -7.25 -3.92
CA GLU A 268 5.53 -5.90 -3.38
C GLU A 268 6.99 -5.46 -3.21
N VAL A 269 7.20 -4.15 -3.20
CA VAL A 269 8.51 -3.55 -3.00
C VAL A 269 8.88 -3.70 -1.53
N SER A 270 10.04 -4.27 -1.25
CA SER A 270 10.53 -4.37 0.13
C SER A 270 11.07 -3.02 0.63
N PRO A 271 11.19 -2.80 1.94
CA PRO A 271 11.78 -1.58 2.48
C PRO A 271 13.22 -1.33 1.97
N GLU A 272 13.99 -2.38 1.71
CA GLU A 272 15.34 -2.29 1.14
C GLU A 272 15.31 -1.85 -0.32
N GLU A 273 14.42 -2.43 -1.13
CA GLU A 273 14.21 -1.98 -2.51
C GLU A 273 13.71 -0.54 -2.56
N TRP A 274 12.84 -0.15 -1.62
CA TRP A 274 12.37 1.22 -1.51
C TRP A 274 13.51 2.20 -1.27
N LYS A 275 14.47 1.88 -0.38
CA LYS A 275 15.64 2.74 -0.12
C LYS A 275 16.40 3.09 -1.38
N GLU A 276 16.52 2.15 -2.31
CA GLU A 276 17.21 2.30 -3.60
C GLU A 276 16.40 3.02 -4.69
N PHE A 277 15.11 3.30 -4.46
CA PHE A 277 14.31 4.01 -5.46
C PHE A 277 14.84 5.42 -5.70
N PRO A 278 14.86 5.88 -6.97
CA PRO A 278 15.14 7.27 -7.29
C PRO A 278 14.19 8.23 -6.56
N ALA A 279 14.70 9.39 -6.14
CA ALA A 279 13.92 10.39 -5.41
C ALA A 279 12.66 10.82 -6.18
N GLU A 280 12.73 10.92 -7.51
CA GLU A 280 11.58 11.22 -8.37
C GLU A 280 10.45 10.21 -8.18
N ARG A 281 10.77 8.91 -8.22
CA ARG A 281 9.80 7.83 -8.04
C ARG A 281 9.21 7.83 -6.64
N LYS A 282 10.05 8.00 -5.61
CA LYS A 282 9.60 8.11 -4.22
C LYS A 282 8.60 9.25 -4.07
N ASN A 283 8.93 10.43 -4.60
CA ASN A 283 8.07 11.60 -4.53
C ASN A 283 6.77 11.42 -5.32
N ALA A 284 6.80 10.76 -6.49
CA ALA A 284 5.60 10.44 -7.25
C ALA A 284 4.65 9.52 -6.48
N ILE A 285 5.18 8.48 -5.82
CA ILE A 285 4.39 7.55 -5.00
C ILE A 285 3.83 8.24 -3.74
N ILE A 286 4.62 9.09 -3.09
CA ILE A 286 4.16 9.90 -1.94
C ILE A 286 3.06 10.88 -2.36
N ALA A 287 3.23 11.55 -3.51
CA ALA A 287 2.21 12.43 -4.06
C ALA A 287 0.92 11.66 -4.37
N GLU A 288 1.03 10.46 -4.94
CA GLU A 288 -0.11 9.57 -5.19
C GLU A 288 -0.85 9.17 -3.91
N THR A 289 -0.07 8.85 -2.88
CA THR A 289 -0.57 8.48 -1.55
C THR A 289 -1.42 9.61 -0.95
N LEU A 290 -1.06 10.87 -1.23
CA LEU A 290 -1.68 12.07 -0.67
C LEU A 290 -2.65 12.78 -1.63
N ARG A 291 -2.89 12.23 -2.82
CA ARG A 291 -3.64 12.87 -3.92
C ARG A 291 -5.05 13.32 -3.52
N GLU A 292 -5.73 12.55 -2.68
CA GLU A 292 -7.12 12.78 -2.27
C GLU A 292 -7.26 13.79 -1.11
N ARG A 293 -6.15 14.43 -0.71
CA ARG A 293 -6.16 15.47 0.31
C ARG A 293 -6.27 16.85 -0.32
N ARG A 294 -7.25 17.63 0.15
CA ARG A 294 -7.43 19.04 -0.26
C ARG A 294 -6.28 19.95 0.20
N ALA A 295 -5.66 19.61 1.33
CA ALA A 295 -4.50 20.33 1.87
C ALA A 295 -3.51 19.32 2.46
N VAL A 296 -2.25 19.46 2.04
CA VAL A 296 -1.13 18.64 2.49
C VAL A 296 -0.14 19.55 3.19
N ALA A 297 -0.05 19.43 4.52
CA ALA A 297 0.98 20.12 5.29
C ALA A 297 2.36 19.53 4.97
N PRO A 298 3.44 20.33 4.92
CA PRO A 298 4.80 19.82 4.67
C PRO A 298 5.22 18.71 5.64
N GLN A 299 4.83 18.83 6.91
CA GLN A 299 5.10 17.82 7.94
C GLN A 299 4.52 16.45 7.56
N LEU A 300 3.29 16.41 7.06
CA LEU A 300 2.66 15.15 6.66
C LEU A 300 3.42 14.46 5.53
N GLN A 301 4.01 15.22 4.59
CA GLN A 301 4.81 14.60 3.53
C GLN A 301 6.06 13.93 4.10
N LEU A 302 6.68 14.51 5.13
CA LEU A 302 7.82 13.93 5.84
C LEU A 302 7.40 12.68 6.61
N ASP A 303 6.27 12.73 7.31
CA ASP A 303 5.74 11.59 8.06
C ASP A 303 5.43 10.41 7.12
N VAL A 304 4.77 10.66 5.98
CA VAL A 304 4.49 9.63 4.96
C VAL A 304 5.77 9.06 4.37
N ARG A 305 6.77 9.90 4.13
CA ARG A 305 8.09 9.42 3.68
C ARG A 305 8.70 8.47 4.71
N GLN A 306 8.69 8.84 5.99
CA GLN A 306 9.20 7.98 7.07
C GLN A 306 8.41 6.68 7.18
N MET A 307 7.09 6.71 7.03
CA MET A 307 6.26 5.49 7.04
C MET A 307 6.63 4.51 5.93
N TYR A 308 7.03 4.98 4.74
CA TYR A 308 7.56 4.11 3.68
C TYR A 308 8.96 3.58 4.02
N GLU A 309 9.86 4.41 4.56
CA GLU A 309 11.21 3.98 4.95
C GLU A 309 11.18 2.93 6.07
N LEU A 310 10.17 2.98 6.95
CA LEU A 310 9.90 2.00 8.01
C LEU A 310 9.09 0.78 7.53
N GLY A 311 8.64 0.74 6.28
CA GLY A 311 7.82 -0.36 5.74
C GLY A 311 6.38 -0.43 6.26
N ILE A 312 5.91 0.60 6.99
CA ILE A 312 4.53 0.71 7.46
C ILE A 312 3.58 0.89 6.26
N LEU A 313 3.97 1.78 5.33
CA LEU A 313 3.30 1.90 4.04
C LEU A 313 3.99 1.03 3.00
N ARG A 314 3.18 0.37 2.17
CA ARG A 314 3.65 -0.60 1.18
C ARG A 314 3.45 -0.06 -0.23
N VAL A 315 4.35 -0.46 -1.12
CA VAL A 315 4.26 -0.17 -2.55
C VAL A 315 3.97 -1.45 -3.31
N ALA A 316 2.84 -1.48 -4.00
CA ALA A 316 2.51 -2.57 -4.90
C ALA A 316 3.32 -2.45 -6.18
N CYS A 317 3.75 -3.60 -6.70
CA CYS A 317 4.32 -3.74 -8.03
C CYS A 317 3.30 -4.48 -8.90
N ILE A 318 2.83 -3.82 -9.94
CA ILE A 318 1.84 -4.35 -10.88
C ILE A 318 2.54 -4.66 -12.19
N GLY A 319 2.60 -5.93 -12.58
CA GLY A 319 3.10 -6.34 -13.88
C GLY A 319 2.13 -5.90 -14.97
N LEU A 320 2.67 -5.33 -16.05
CA LEU A 320 1.93 -4.82 -17.20
C LEU A 320 2.14 -5.77 -18.38
N GLN A 321 1.13 -6.58 -18.67
CA GLN A 321 1.11 -7.43 -19.86
C GLN A 321 0.45 -6.70 -21.03
N CYS A 322 1.20 -6.31 -22.06
CA CYS A 322 0.58 -5.93 -23.33
C CYS A 322 -0.14 -7.13 -23.93
N THR A 323 -1.44 -6.95 -24.16
CA THR A 323 -2.35 -7.96 -24.73
C THR A 323 -2.77 -7.63 -26.15
N GLY A 324 -2.49 -6.41 -26.61
CA GLY A 324 -2.74 -6.00 -27.99
C GLY A 324 -2.43 -4.53 -28.23
N TYR A 325 -2.69 -4.11 -29.47
CA TYR A 325 -2.52 -2.73 -29.91
C TYR A 325 -3.68 -2.32 -30.82
N ASN A 326 -4.36 -1.23 -30.48
CA ASN A 326 -5.49 -0.71 -31.26
C ASN A 326 -5.00 0.33 -32.27
N GLN A 327 -4.56 -0.14 -33.43
CA GLN A 327 -4.02 0.73 -34.48
C GLN A 327 -5.01 1.81 -34.93
N ARG A 328 -6.31 1.48 -35.03
CA ARG A 328 -7.34 2.44 -35.42
C ARG A 328 -7.52 3.56 -34.39
N LEU A 329 -7.50 3.21 -33.11
CA LEU A 329 -7.57 4.20 -32.03
C LEU A 329 -6.34 5.10 -32.04
N CYS A 330 -5.15 4.50 -32.15
CA CYS A 330 -3.90 5.23 -32.30
C CYS A 330 -4.01 6.25 -33.44
N GLU A 331 -4.22 5.81 -34.68
CA GLU A 331 -4.31 6.71 -35.84
C GLU A 331 -5.37 7.81 -35.67
N THR A 332 -6.51 7.48 -35.04
CA THR A 332 -7.58 8.46 -34.78
C THR A 332 -7.16 9.51 -33.76
N VAL A 333 -6.53 9.10 -32.66
CA VAL A 333 -5.99 9.99 -31.62
C VAL A 333 -4.93 10.93 -32.21
N TYR A 334 -3.99 10.39 -32.97
CA TYR A 334 -2.93 11.18 -33.61
C TYR A 334 -3.48 12.17 -34.64
N ARG A 335 -4.41 11.71 -35.50
CA ARG A 335 -5.08 12.59 -36.46
C ARG A 335 -5.86 13.71 -35.78
N HIS A 336 -6.51 13.41 -34.66
CA HIS A 336 -7.25 14.39 -33.89
C HIS A 336 -6.32 15.44 -33.27
N ALA A 337 -5.25 15.01 -32.59
CA ALA A 337 -4.26 15.92 -32.03
C ALA A 337 -3.64 16.83 -33.10
N GLU A 338 -3.26 16.27 -34.26
CA GLU A 338 -2.72 17.05 -35.38
C GLU A 338 -3.71 18.07 -35.94
N LYS A 339 -5.00 17.71 -36.03
CA LYS A 339 -6.06 18.65 -36.44
C LYS A 339 -6.22 19.78 -35.42
N CYS A 340 -6.25 19.48 -34.13
CA CYS A 340 -6.38 20.48 -33.08
C CYS A 340 -5.18 21.44 -33.06
N ARG A 341 -3.97 20.91 -33.28
CA ARG A 341 -2.73 21.68 -33.47
C ARG A 341 -2.83 22.64 -34.65
N ARG A 342 -3.24 22.17 -35.83
CA ARG A 342 -3.35 23.00 -37.06
C ARG A 342 -4.44 24.06 -37.00
N THR A 343 -5.61 23.69 -36.47
CA THR A 343 -6.76 24.60 -36.40
C THR A 343 -6.61 25.65 -35.30
N GLY A 344 -5.64 25.46 -34.39
CA GLY A 344 -5.51 26.28 -33.21
C GLY A 344 -6.75 26.19 -32.33
N GLN A 345 -7.46 25.06 -32.32
CA GLN A 345 -8.49 24.80 -31.32
C GLN A 345 -7.90 24.76 -29.90
N TRP A 346 -6.58 24.69 -29.80
CA TRP A 346 -5.80 24.87 -28.57
C TRP A 346 -5.26 26.31 -28.40
N LYS A 347 -5.73 27.30 -29.18
CA LYS A 347 -5.28 28.71 -29.07
C LYS A 347 -5.62 29.27 -27.69
N GLY A 348 -4.58 29.70 -26.99
CA GLY A 348 -4.63 30.20 -25.60
C GLY A 348 -3.51 29.66 -24.71
N VAL A 349 -2.77 28.66 -25.20
CA VAL A 349 -1.65 28.04 -24.48
C VAL A 349 -0.42 27.99 -25.40
N PRO A 350 0.72 28.57 -25.01
CA PRO A 350 1.96 28.42 -25.77
C PRO A 350 2.41 26.95 -25.75
N PHE A 351 2.88 26.47 -26.90
CA PHE A 351 3.74 25.29 -26.98
C PHE A 351 5.14 25.82 -26.69
N ASP A 352 5.62 25.62 -25.47
CA ASP A 352 7.00 25.96 -25.10
C ASP A 352 7.96 24.88 -25.59
#